data_AF-A0A0S2LP96-F1
#
_entry.id   AF-A0A0S2LP96-F1
#
_cell.length_a   1.000
_cell.length_b   1.000
_cell.length_c   1.000
_cell.angle_alpha   90.00
_cell.angle_beta   90.00
_cell.angle_gamma   90.00
#
_symmetry.space_group_name_H-M   'P 1'
#
loop_
_entity.id
_entity.type
_entity.pdbx_description
1 polymer ?
#
loop_
_entity_poly.entity_id
_entity_poly.type
_entity_poly.pdbx_seq_one_letter_code
_entity_poly.pdbx_strand_id
1 'polypeptide(L)'
;MILKNSIITETELRSILEDVLEKSKGTGANGYDTYISSKKTEQVDKVDNLGKRKPGIERHHITPKFDGGLDSKENIILLTVKEHVIAHWLRWKVLGKRGDYTAFLFRIGDTEEALAQRNKAVQEARERDRAANRNFFSSTFQREMGFRGGPLGGSANTEAQFRARQQVGLTYGRLTGIRNQSSNLQEFVSNGSIWAFSEIAFANKRVVVKDRGKELFCLVTSKESFADVARSLNAFVPNSIPQNVASMHKLVNGERKQMYGWRIVNTLIRSEVREGIQDFYTQNANTNLLFEEDLLVNEGFE
;
A
#
# COMPACT_ATOMS: atom_id res chain seq x y z
N MET A 1 -38.59 -25.08 7.05
CA MET A 1 -39.49 -23.96 7.39
C MET A 1 -38.63 -22.70 7.46
N ILE A 2 -38.82 -21.77 6.52
CA ILE A 2 -38.10 -20.48 6.52
C ILE A 2 -38.84 -19.54 7.48
N LEU A 3 -38.09 -18.82 8.32
CA LEU A 3 -38.66 -17.90 9.31
C LEU A 3 -39.31 -16.69 8.61
N LYS A 4 -40.39 -16.18 9.19
CA LYS A 4 -41.23 -15.11 8.62
C LYS A 4 -40.48 -13.79 8.35
N ASN A 5 -39.31 -13.60 8.96
CA ASN A 5 -38.46 -12.40 8.84
C ASN A 5 -37.07 -12.69 8.26
N SER A 6 -36.90 -13.82 7.57
CA SER A 6 -35.63 -14.14 6.91
C SER A 6 -35.30 -13.11 5.83
N ILE A 7 -34.00 -12.86 5.62
CA ILE A 7 -33.48 -12.07 4.50
C ILE A 7 -33.91 -12.60 3.13
N ILE A 8 -34.38 -13.84 3.05
CA ILE A 8 -34.93 -14.43 1.83
C ILE A 8 -36.08 -15.39 2.11
N THR A 9 -37.15 -15.28 1.33
CA THR A 9 -38.34 -16.12 1.46
C THR A 9 -38.26 -17.37 0.58
N GLU A 10 -39.09 -18.38 0.88
CA GLU A 10 -39.17 -19.58 0.04
C GLU A 10 -39.68 -19.25 -1.37
N THR A 11 -40.68 -18.39 -1.46
CA THR A 11 -41.25 -17.92 -2.74
C THR A 11 -40.18 -17.23 -3.58
N GLU A 12 -39.36 -16.38 -2.97
CA GLU A 12 -38.26 -15.71 -3.65
C GLU A 12 -37.20 -16.70 -4.14
N LEU A 13 -36.80 -17.67 -3.33
CA LEU A 13 -35.86 -18.73 -3.76
C LEU A 13 -36.40 -19.51 -4.97
N ARG A 14 -37.68 -19.87 -4.96
CA ARG A 14 -38.32 -20.59 -6.08
C ARG A 14 -38.33 -19.74 -7.35
N SER A 15 -38.73 -18.48 -7.24
CA SER A 15 -38.73 -17.54 -8.37
C SER A 15 -37.32 -17.35 -8.95
N ILE A 16 -36.30 -17.22 -8.10
CA ILE A 16 -34.91 -17.14 -8.54
C ILE A 16 -34.49 -18.42 -9.25
N LEU A 17 -34.83 -19.60 -8.71
CA LEU A 17 -34.50 -20.87 -9.34
C LEU A 17 -35.14 -21.00 -10.73
N GLU A 18 -36.40 -20.65 -10.87
CA GLU A 18 -37.11 -20.67 -12.15
C GLU A 18 -36.44 -19.71 -13.16
N ASP A 19 -36.14 -18.48 -12.73
CA ASP A 19 -35.46 -17.49 -13.58
C ASP A 19 -34.08 -17.96 -14.05
N VAL A 20 -33.24 -18.49 -13.15
CA VAL A 20 -31.90 -18.96 -13.52
C VAL A 20 -31.95 -20.22 -14.37
N LEU A 21 -32.92 -21.12 -14.14
CA LEU A 21 -33.10 -22.30 -14.97
C LEU A 21 -33.56 -21.93 -16.38
N GLU A 22 -34.49 -20.99 -16.50
CA GLU A 22 -34.94 -20.48 -17.80
C GLU A 22 -33.77 -19.86 -18.58
N LYS A 23 -33.00 -18.97 -17.95
CA LYS A 23 -31.81 -18.33 -18.55
C LYS A 23 -30.69 -19.32 -18.89
N SER A 24 -30.64 -20.46 -18.21
CA SER A 24 -29.67 -21.52 -18.48
C SER A 24 -30.01 -22.38 -19.71
N LYS A 25 -31.27 -22.33 -20.19
CA LYS A 25 -31.70 -23.16 -21.32
C LYS A 25 -30.90 -22.83 -22.58
N GLY A 26 -30.30 -23.87 -23.17
CA GLY A 26 -29.56 -23.75 -24.43
C GLY A 26 -28.15 -23.14 -24.30
N THR A 27 -27.71 -22.73 -23.11
CA THR A 27 -26.36 -22.15 -22.92
C THR A 27 -25.30 -23.18 -22.54
N GLY A 28 -25.72 -24.38 -22.10
CA GLY A 28 -24.84 -25.41 -21.54
C GLY A 28 -24.35 -25.11 -20.11
N ALA A 29 -24.65 -23.93 -19.56
CA ALA A 29 -24.39 -23.61 -18.16
C ALA A 29 -25.51 -24.18 -17.26
N ASN A 30 -25.18 -24.46 -16.00
CA ASN A 30 -26.21 -24.78 -15.01
C ASN A 30 -26.78 -23.49 -14.36
N GLY A 31 -27.86 -23.62 -13.60
CA GLY A 31 -28.51 -22.46 -12.96
C GLY A 31 -27.62 -21.71 -11.96
N TYR A 32 -26.69 -22.40 -11.29
CA TYR A 32 -25.73 -21.77 -10.38
C TYR A 32 -24.70 -20.93 -11.15
N ASP A 33 -24.11 -21.48 -12.22
CA ASP A 33 -23.14 -20.77 -13.05
C ASP A 33 -23.78 -19.55 -13.73
N THR A 34 -25.04 -19.68 -14.14
CA THR A 34 -25.85 -18.58 -14.68
C THR A 34 -26.03 -17.46 -13.64
N TYR A 35 -26.36 -17.83 -12.40
CA TYR A 35 -26.47 -16.89 -11.28
C TYR A 35 -25.14 -16.20 -10.96
N ILE A 36 -24.04 -16.94 -10.88
CA ILE A 36 -22.71 -16.35 -10.61
C ILE A 36 -22.29 -15.41 -11.74
N SER A 37 -22.57 -15.76 -12.98
CA SER A 37 -22.24 -14.94 -14.15
C SER A 37 -22.98 -13.61 -14.13
N SER A 38 -24.27 -13.59 -13.79
CA SER A 38 -25.03 -12.34 -13.65
C SER A 38 -24.51 -11.48 -12.49
N LYS A 39 -24.00 -12.09 -11.41
CA LYS A 39 -23.39 -11.36 -10.29
C LYS A 39 -21.98 -10.85 -10.57
N LYS A 40 -21.28 -11.38 -11.58
CA LYS A 40 -19.97 -10.86 -12.01
C LYS A 40 -20.11 -9.51 -12.71
N THR A 41 -21.20 -9.28 -13.46
CA THR A 41 -21.43 -7.98 -14.12
C THR A 41 -21.78 -6.86 -13.13
N GLU A 42 -22.25 -7.21 -11.93
CA GLU A 42 -22.64 -6.27 -10.86
C GLU A 42 -21.51 -5.95 -9.85
N GLN A 43 -20.25 -6.37 -10.10
CA GLN A 43 -19.17 -6.25 -9.11
C GLN A 43 -18.71 -4.81 -8.84
N VAL A 44 -18.85 -3.91 -9.81
CA VAL A 44 -18.33 -2.53 -9.73
C VAL A 44 -18.91 -1.78 -8.52
N ASP A 45 -20.17 -2.04 -8.19
CA ASP A 45 -20.86 -1.35 -7.09
C ASP A 45 -20.54 -1.90 -5.69
N LYS A 46 -19.79 -3.01 -5.60
CA LYS A 46 -19.51 -3.72 -4.33
C LYS A 46 -18.19 -3.31 -3.69
N VAL A 47 -17.40 -2.49 -4.36
CA VAL A 47 -16.15 -1.91 -3.87
C VAL A 47 -16.26 -0.38 -3.83
N ASP A 48 -15.47 0.25 -2.97
CA ASP A 48 -15.30 1.70 -2.94
C ASP A 48 -14.29 2.18 -4.01
N ASN A 49 -14.10 3.49 -4.10
CA ASN A 49 -13.16 4.10 -5.06
C ASN A 49 -11.70 3.66 -4.86
N LEU A 50 -11.37 3.01 -3.73
CA LEU A 50 -10.05 2.46 -3.42
C LEU A 50 -9.98 0.95 -3.67
N GLY A 51 -11.02 0.36 -4.27
CA GLY A 51 -11.13 -1.08 -4.51
C GLY A 51 -11.39 -1.90 -3.25
N LYS A 52 -11.75 -1.29 -2.12
CA LYS A 52 -12.08 -2.01 -0.88
C LYS A 52 -13.55 -2.39 -0.88
N ARG A 53 -13.82 -3.62 -0.46
CA ARG A 53 -15.18 -4.15 -0.33
C ARG A 53 -16.02 -3.32 0.65
N LYS A 54 -17.23 -2.92 0.23
CA LYS A 54 -18.19 -2.18 1.07
C LYS A 54 -18.69 -3.03 2.26
N PRO A 55 -19.13 -2.40 3.37
CA PRO A 55 -19.78 -3.11 4.48
C PRO A 55 -20.98 -3.94 4.01
N GLY A 56 -21.19 -5.10 4.60
CA GLY A 56 -22.30 -6.01 4.23
C GLY A 56 -22.06 -6.85 2.96
N ILE A 57 -20.94 -6.64 2.27
CA ILE A 57 -20.51 -7.49 1.16
C ILE A 57 -19.56 -8.57 1.69
N GLU A 58 -19.72 -9.80 1.20
CA GLU A 58 -18.99 -11.00 1.58
C GLU A 58 -18.19 -11.56 0.38
N ARG A 59 -17.10 -12.28 0.67
CA ARG A 59 -16.35 -13.03 -0.36
C ARG A 59 -16.98 -14.41 -0.42
N HIS A 60 -17.41 -14.80 -1.61
CA HIS A 60 -17.92 -16.12 -1.88
C HIS A 60 -16.97 -16.84 -2.83
N HIS A 61 -16.60 -18.06 -2.49
CA HIS A 61 -15.89 -18.94 -3.40
C HIS A 61 -16.89 -19.56 -4.37
N ILE A 62 -16.67 -19.40 -5.67
CA ILE A 62 -17.50 -20.00 -6.72
C ILE A 62 -17.46 -21.52 -6.57
N THR A 63 -16.26 -22.09 -6.48
CA THR A 63 -16.02 -23.46 -6.00
C THR A 63 -15.45 -23.39 -4.58
N PRO A 64 -16.14 -23.90 -3.55
CA PRO A 64 -15.66 -23.89 -2.18
C PRO A 64 -14.40 -24.75 -1.99
N LYS A 65 -13.60 -24.42 -0.96
CA LYS A 65 -12.37 -25.17 -0.63
C LYS A 65 -12.61 -26.65 -0.34
N PHE A 66 -13.72 -26.99 0.33
CA PHE A 66 -14.05 -28.38 0.64
C PHE A 66 -14.32 -29.21 -0.63
N ASP A 67 -14.61 -28.55 -1.75
CA ASP A 67 -14.86 -29.15 -3.06
C ASP A 67 -13.68 -28.90 -4.02
N GLY A 68 -12.48 -28.65 -3.47
CA GLY A 68 -11.24 -28.46 -4.23
C GLY A 68 -11.00 -27.06 -4.79
N GLY A 69 -11.82 -26.08 -4.41
CA GLY A 69 -11.68 -24.70 -4.89
C GLY A 69 -10.43 -23.98 -4.37
N LEU A 70 -9.80 -23.18 -5.25
CA LEU A 70 -8.61 -22.39 -4.94
C LEU A 70 -8.95 -20.99 -4.41
N ASP A 71 -8.00 -20.36 -3.71
CA ASP A 71 -8.08 -18.95 -3.28
C ASP A 71 -7.66 -17.96 -4.40
N SER A 72 -8.00 -18.27 -5.66
CA SER A 72 -7.68 -17.41 -6.80
C SER A 72 -8.72 -16.30 -6.98
N LYS A 73 -8.35 -15.20 -7.65
CA LYS A 73 -9.28 -14.08 -7.90
C LYS A 73 -10.45 -14.53 -8.78
N GLU A 74 -10.22 -15.46 -9.69
CA GLU A 74 -11.19 -15.98 -10.65
C GLU A 74 -12.26 -16.86 -9.98
N ASN A 75 -11.89 -17.51 -8.87
CA ASN A 75 -12.77 -18.36 -8.08
C ASN A 75 -13.48 -17.60 -6.95
N ILE A 76 -13.30 -16.28 -6.85
CA ILE A 76 -13.85 -15.48 -5.75
C ILE A 76 -14.68 -14.33 -6.31
N ILE A 77 -15.90 -14.20 -5.79
CA ILE A 77 -16.85 -13.17 -6.17
C ILE A 77 -17.33 -12.42 -4.92
N LEU A 78 -17.66 -11.13 -5.07
CA LEU A 78 -18.26 -10.34 -4.00
C LEU A 78 -19.78 -10.40 -4.09
N LEU A 79 -20.43 -10.81 -3.00
CA LEU A 79 -21.88 -10.96 -2.90
C LEU A 79 -22.40 -10.21 -1.68
N THR A 80 -23.62 -9.69 -1.74
CA THR A 80 -24.33 -9.30 -0.51
C THR A 80 -24.60 -10.54 0.35
N VAL A 81 -24.92 -10.36 1.62
CA VAL A 81 -25.29 -11.50 2.49
C VAL A 81 -26.41 -12.33 1.87
N LYS A 82 -27.47 -11.68 1.38
CA LYS A 82 -28.60 -12.35 0.75
C LYS A 82 -28.19 -13.14 -0.48
N GLU A 83 -27.40 -12.53 -1.36
CA GLU A 83 -26.86 -13.19 -2.56
C GLU A 83 -25.97 -14.39 -2.22
N HIS A 84 -25.19 -14.29 -1.14
CA HIS A 84 -24.35 -15.39 -0.67
C HIS A 84 -25.19 -16.59 -0.20
N VAL A 85 -26.29 -16.34 0.51
CA VAL A 85 -27.23 -17.40 0.91
C VAL A 85 -27.88 -18.05 -0.31
N ILE A 86 -28.31 -17.25 -1.29
CA ILE A 86 -28.85 -17.74 -2.57
C ILE A 86 -27.81 -18.62 -3.28
N ALA A 87 -26.55 -18.17 -3.36
CA ALA A 87 -25.49 -18.89 -4.04
C ALA A 87 -25.26 -20.29 -3.47
N HIS A 88 -25.19 -20.43 -2.14
CA HIS A 88 -25.08 -21.75 -1.50
C HIS A 88 -26.34 -22.60 -1.72
N TRP A 89 -27.53 -22.01 -1.68
CA TRP A 89 -28.76 -22.75 -1.95
C TRP A 89 -28.82 -23.27 -3.39
N LEU A 90 -28.54 -22.43 -4.38
CA LEU A 90 -28.52 -22.81 -5.79
C LEU A 90 -27.45 -23.87 -6.06
N ARG A 91 -26.24 -23.68 -5.52
CA ARG A 91 -25.17 -24.68 -5.67
C ARG A 91 -25.57 -26.04 -5.09
N TRP A 92 -26.22 -26.06 -3.92
CA TRP A 92 -26.78 -27.28 -3.36
C TRP A 92 -27.87 -27.89 -4.25
N LYS A 93 -28.80 -27.08 -4.77
CA LYS A 93 -29.88 -27.57 -5.64
C LYS A 93 -29.37 -28.18 -6.94
N VAL A 94 -28.32 -27.61 -7.52
CA VAL A 94 -27.76 -28.03 -8.80
C VAL A 94 -26.76 -29.18 -8.62
N LEU A 95 -25.87 -29.12 -7.63
CA LEU A 95 -24.75 -30.05 -7.47
C LEU A 95 -24.95 -31.09 -6.37
N GLY A 96 -25.99 -30.96 -5.53
CA GLY A 96 -26.32 -31.92 -4.46
C GLY A 96 -25.30 -31.97 -3.31
N LYS A 97 -24.37 -31.02 -3.22
CA LYS A 97 -23.28 -31.06 -2.22
C LYS A 97 -23.79 -30.71 -0.83
N ARG A 98 -23.52 -31.57 0.15
CA ARG A 98 -23.95 -31.38 1.55
C ARG A 98 -23.34 -30.15 2.21
N GLY A 99 -22.09 -29.81 1.89
CA GLY A 99 -21.41 -28.62 2.44
C GLY A 99 -22.15 -27.32 2.12
N ASP A 100 -22.66 -27.19 0.90
CA ASP A 100 -23.46 -26.03 0.47
C ASP A 100 -24.81 -25.97 1.19
N TYR A 101 -25.47 -27.12 1.39
CA TYR A 101 -26.71 -27.16 2.16
C TYR A 101 -26.49 -26.73 3.61
N THR A 102 -25.42 -27.20 4.23
CA THR A 102 -25.04 -26.80 5.58
C THR A 102 -24.78 -25.29 5.66
N ALA A 103 -24.02 -24.74 4.71
CA ALA A 103 -23.77 -23.29 4.64
C ALA A 103 -25.08 -22.49 4.47
N PHE A 104 -26.00 -22.95 3.63
CA PHE A 104 -27.33 -22.36 3.48
C PHE A 104 -28.13 -22.39 4.79
N LEU A 105 -28.21 -23.54 5.46
CA LEU A 105 -28.96 -23.70 6.72
C LEU A 105 -28.43 -22.79 7.84
N PHE A 106 -27.11 -22.57 7.91
CA PHE A 106 -26.52 -21.66 8.88
C PHE A 106 -26.90 -20.19 8.68
N ARG A 107 -27.36 -19.81 7.49
CA ARG A 107 -27.55 -18.41 7.10
C ARG A 107 -29.00 -18.07 6.76
N ILE A 108 -29.85 -19.05 6.44
CA ILE A 108 -31.26 -18.82 6.05
C ILE A 108 -32.11 -18.22 7.18
N GLY A 109 -31.66 -18.34 8.43
CA GLY A 109 -32.33 -17.70 9.57
C GLY A 109 -31.93 -16.25 9.82
N ASP A 110 -30.97 -15.71 9.08
CA ASP A 110 -30.57 -14.31 9.23
C ASP A 110 -31.72 -13.37 8.92
N THR A 111 -31.80 -12.28 9.69
CA THR A 111 -32.69 -11.14 9.42
C THR A 111 -31.86 -9.89 9.15
N GLU A 112 -32.42 -8.90 8.45
CA GLU A 112 -31.72 -7.63 8.19
C GLU A 112 -31.33 -6.93 9.50
N GLU A 113 -32.21 -6.95 10.50
CA GLU A 113 -31.94 -6.39 11.83
C GLU A 113 -30.78 -7.11 12.53
N ALA A 114 -30.76 -8.44 12.55
CA ALA A 114 -29.69 -9.21 13.17
C ALA A 114 -28.34 -8.95 12.48
N LEU A 115 -28.34 -8.82 11.15
CA LEU A 115 -27.16 -8.46 10.38
C LEU A 115 -26.65 -7.05 10.72
N ALA A 116 -27.54 -6.07 10.83
CA ALA A 116 -27.20 -4.71 11.21
C ALA A 116 -26.60 -4.67 12.62
N GLN A 117 -27.24 -5.33 13.59
CA GLN A 117 -26.74 -5.43 14.96
C GLN A 117 -25.37 -6.11 15.03
N ARG A 118 -25.18 -7.22 14.32
CA ARG A 118 -23.88 -7.92 14.24
C ARG A 118 -22.79 -7.03 13.66
N ASN A 119 -23.08 -6.32 12.56
CA ASN A 119 -22.11 -5.44 11.92
C ASN A 119 -21.71 -4.28 12.85
N LYS A 120 -22.68 -3.68 13.55
CA LYS A 120 -22.45 -2.65 14.56
C LYS A 120 -21.56 -3.17 15.70
N ALA A 121 -21.91 -4.31 16.28
CA ALA A 121 -21.13 -4.92 17.36
C ALA A 121 -19.67 -5.22 16.95
N VAL A 122 -19.44 -5.68 15.71
CA VAL A 122 -18.09 -5.92 15.17
C VAL A 122 -17.31 -4.61 15.02
N GLN A 123 -17.95 -3.53 14.57
CA GLN A 123 -17.31 -2.22 14.46
C GLN A 123 -16.94 -1.67 15.83
N GLU A 124 -17.87 -1.67 16.77
CA GLU A 124 -17.65 -1.22 18.15
C GLU A 124 -16.55 -2.04 18.84
N ALA A 125 -16.52 -3.36 18.64
CA ALA A 125 -15.45 -4.21 19.18
C ALA A 125 -14.08 -3.83 18.60
N ARG A 126 -13.99 -3.58 17.29
CA ARG A 126 -12.75 -3.13 16.65
C ARG A 126 -12.28 -1.77 17.15
N GLU A 127 -13.19 -0.82 17.33
CA GLU A 127 -12.86 0.51 17.85
C GLU A 127 -12.39 0.44 19.30
N ARG A 128 -13.09 -0.33 20.13
CA ARG A 128 -12.69 -0.60 21.52
C ARG A 128 -11.31 -1.24 21.60
N ASP A 129 -11.06 -2.26 20.77
CA ASP A 129 -9.77 -2.96 20.74
C ASP A 129 -8.63 -2.05 20.26
N ARG A 130 -8.92 -1.16 19.30
CA ARG A 130 -7.98 -0.14 18.81
C ARG A 130 -7.66 0.89 19.89
N ALA A 131 -8.67 1.45 20.54
CA ALA A 131 -8.49 2.45 21.60
C ALA A 131 -7.74 1.89 22.81
N ALA A 132 -8.01 0.63 23.17
CA ALA A 132 -7.32 -0.06 24.25
C ALA A 132 -5.97 -0.69 23.84
N ASN A 133 -5.54 -0.53 22.59
CA ASN A 133 -4.31 -1.12 22.03
C ASN A 133 -4.15 -2.62 22.36
N ARG A 134 -5.22 -3.39 22.21
CA ARG A 134 -5.27 -4.83 22.56
C ARG A 134 -5.54 -5.71 21.34
N ASN A 135 -5.40 -7.03 21.51
CA ASN A 135 -5.60 -8.02 20.45
C ASN A 135 -4.81 -7.63 19.18
N PHE A 136 -5.45 -7.69 18.01
CA PHE A 136 -4.83 -7.36 16.73
C PHE A 136 -4.21 -5.96 16.67
N PHE A 137 -4.62 -5.01 17.51
CA PHE A 137 -4.03 -3.66 17.52
C PHE A 137 -2.79 -3.55 18.41
N SER A 138 -2.59 -4.47 19.34
CA SER A 138 -1.40 -4.53 20.20
C SER A 138 -0.18 -5.03 19.43
N SER A 139 0.91 -4.26 19.43
CA SER A 139 2.19 -4.69 18.86
C SER A 139 2.74 -5.95 19.52
N THR A 140 2.55 -6.10 20.83
CA THR A 140 2.95 -7.30 21.59
C THR A 140 2.19 -8.52 21.10
N PHE A 141 0.87 -8.43 20.97
CA PHE A 141 0.04 -9.53 20.47
C PHE A 141 0.36 -9.87 19.01
N GLN A 142 0.52 -8.86 18.14
CA GLN A 142 0.92 -9.09 16.74
C GLN A 142 2.26 -9.84 16.66
N ARG A 143 3.23 -9.47 17.50
CA ARG A 143 4.52 -10.15 17.61
C ARG A 143 4.35 -11.61 18.07
N GLU A 144 3.57 -11.85 19.13
CA GLU A 144 3.31 -13.21 19.63
C GLU A 144 2.60 -14.10 18.61
N MET A 145 1.56 -13.57 17.95
CA MET A 145 0.86 -14.30 16.88
C MET A 145 1.76 -14.53 15.66
N GLY A 146 2.63 -13.58 15.34
CA GLY A 146 3.66 -13.73 14.31
C GLY A 146 4.61 -14.90 14.62
N PHE A 147 5.04 -15.05 15.88
CA PHE A 147 5.86 -16.19 16.31
C PHE A 147 5.10 -17.52 16.23
N ARG A 148 3.81 -17.53 16.59
CA ARG A 148 2.96 -18.74 16.48
C ARG A 148 2.74 -19.21 15.05
N GLY A 149 2.84 -18.30 14.06
CA GLY A 149 2.79 -18.66 12.64
C GLY A 149 3.93 -19.58 12.17
N GLY A 150 4.93 -19.83 13.03
CA GLY A 150 6.01 -20.77 12.79
C GLY A 150 6.98 -20.35 11.67
N PRO A 151 8.00 -21.18 11.38
CA PRO A 151 8.96 -20.91 10.32
C PRO A 151 8.30 -20.78 8.94
N LEU A 152 7.17 -21.43 8.70
CA LEU A 152 6.46 -21.39 7.42
C LEU A 152 5.76 -20.05 7.13
N GLY A 153 5.29 -19.34 8.17
CA GLY A 153 4.42 -18.17 8.00
C GLY A 153 5.14 -16.86 7.70
N GLY A 154 6.33 -16.63 8.26
CA GLY A 154 7.01 -15.32 8.16
C GLY A 154 8.55 -15.34 8.09
N SER A 155 9.20 -16.45 8.43
CA SER A 155 10.67 -16.57 8.48
C SER A 155 11.24 -17.62 7.53
N ALA A 156 10.41 -18.26 6.70
CA ALA A 156 10.86 -19.23 5.71
C ALA A 156 11.81 -18.62 4.66
N ASN A 157 11.86 -17.28 4.57
CA ASN A 157 12.70 -16.55 3.63
C ASN A 157 12.56 -17.07 2.20
N THR A 158 11.35 -17.51 1.83
CA THR A 158 11.08 -17.99 0.48
C THR A 158 11.26 -16.84 -0.50
N GLU A 159 11.60 -17.16 -1.75
CA GLU A 159 11.65 -16.22 -2.87
C GLU A 159 10.37 -15.36 -2.94
N ALA A 160 9.21 -15.99 -2.77
CA ALA A 160 7.91 -15.30 -2.77
C ALA A 160 7.78 -14.29 -1.61
N GLN A 161 8.19 -14.66 -0.39
CA GLN A 161 8.22 -13.74 0.76
C GLN A 161 9.24 -12.62 0.59
N PHE A 162 10.39 -12.89 -0.03
CA PHE A 162 11.37 -11.87 -0.37
C PHE A 162 10.80 -10.86 -1.38
N ARG A 163 10.23 -11.33 -2.48
CA ARG A 163 9.57 -10.49 -3.49
C ARG A 163 8.41 -9.69 -2.92
N ALA A 164 7.58 -10.29 -2.06
CA ALA A 164 6.51 -9.59 -1.37
C ALA A 164 7.06 -8.48 -0.43
N ARG A 165 8.14 -8.75 0.32
CA ARG A 165 8.81 -7.75 1.15
C ARG A 165 9.41 -6.60 0.32
N GLN A 166 10.00 -6.90 -0.84
CA GLN A 166 10.49 -5.89 -1.79
C GLN A 166 9.33 -5.02 -2.31
N GLN A 167 8.22 -5.63 -2.74
CA GLN A 167 7.03 -4.88 -3.19
C GLN A 167 6.44 -4.02 -2.08
N VAL A 168 6.33 -4.53 -0.86
CA VAL A 168 5.81 -3.75 0.28
C VAL A 168 6.78 -2.63 0.64
N GLY A 169 8.10 -2.87 0.63
CA GLY A 169 9.12 -1.85 0.86
C GLY A 169 9.12 -0.75 -0.20
N LEU A 170 8.94 -1.09 -1.48
CA LEU A 170 8.90 -0.12 -2.57
C LEU A 170 7.58 0.68 -2.59
N THR A 171 6.43 0.00 -2.44
CA THR A 171 5.11 0.63 -2.53
C THR A 171 4.71 1.33 -1.24
N TYR A 172 4.75 0.60 -0.11
CA TYR A 172 4.35 1.14 1.18
C TYR A 172 5.52 1.74 1.94
N GLY A 173 6.75 1.22 1.82
CA GLY A 173 7.92 1.79 2.49
C GLY A 173 8.24 3.20 2.04
N ARG A 174 7.96 3.58 0.78
CA ARG A 174 8.09 4.97 0.30
C ARG A 174 7.05 5.91 0.94
N LEU A 175 5.76 5.53 0.87
CA LEU A 175 4.64 6.32 1.43
C LEU A 175 4.68 6.41 2.96
N THR A 176 4.91 5.29 3.63
CA THR A 176 5.02 5.22 5.10
C THR A 176 6.34 5.79 5.58
N GLY A 177 7.41 5.65 4.78
CA GLY A 177 8.72 6.24 5.05
C GLY A 177 8.64 7.75 5.13
N ILE A 178 8.00 8.42 4.17
CA ILE A 178 7.79 9.88 4.23
C ILE A 178 6.99 10.26 5.47
N ARG A 179 5.84 9.61 5.73
CA ARG A 179 4.99 9.91 6.91
C ARG A 179 5.68 9.65 8.25
N ASN A 180 6.64 8.73 8.28
CA ASN A 180 7.41 8.36 9.47
C ASN A 180 8.76 9.10 9.56
N GLN A 181 9.11 9.95 8.59
CA GLN A 181 10.25 10.85 8.73
C GLN A 181 9.94 11.97 9.72
N SER A 182 10.97 12.53 10.35
CA SER A 182 10.81 13.70 11.20
C SER A 182 10.27 14.88 10.38
N SER A 183 9.51 15.76 11.03
CA SER A 183 8.98 16.98 10.40
C SER A 183 10.06 17.80 9.70
N ASN A 184 11.24 17.91 10.33
CA ASN A 184 12.38 18.64 9.78
C ASN A 184 12.87 18.04 8.45
N LEU A 185 12.88 16.70 8.35
CA LEU A 185 13.32 16.03 7.13
C LEU A 185 12.28 16.16 6.02
N GLN A 186 10.99 16.08 6.37
CA GLN A 186 9.88 16.32 5.43
C GLN A 186 9.92 17.74 4.87
N GLU A 187 10.13 18.73 5.75
CA GLU A 187 10.27 20.14 5.37
C GLU A 187 11.49 20.33 4.45
N PHE A 188 12.64 19.76 4.82
CA PHE A 188 13.86 19.84 4.02
C PHE A 188 13.68 19.27 2.61
N VAL A 189 13.14 18.06 2.46
CA VAL A 189 12.96 17.45 1.13
C VAL A 189 11.91 18.17 0.28
N SER A 190 10.97 18.88 0.92
CA SER A 190 9.95 19.68 0.22
C SER A 190 10.50 21.01 -0.34
N ASN A 191 11.69 21.42 0.11
CA ASN A 191 12.36 22.65 -0.27
C ASN A 191 13.49 22.37 -1.28
N GLY A 192 13.88 23.41 -2.04
CA GLY A 192 15.13 23.38 -2.79
C GLY A 192 16.32 23.48 -1.84
N SER A 193 17.49 23.00 -2.23
CA SER A 193 18.70 23.11 -1.41
C SER A 193 19.94 23.32 -2.27
N ILE A 194 20.80 24.24 -1.84
CA ILE A 194 22.12 24.46 -2.45
C ILE A 194 23.13 23.63 -1.67
N TRP A 195 23.87 22.80 -2.39
CA TRP A 195 24.89 21.91 -1.85
C TRP A 195 26.27 22.31 -2.35
N ALA A 196 27.27 22.07 -1.50
CA ALA A 196 28.68 22.23 -1.86
C ALA A 196 29.41 20.91 -1.67
N PHE A 197 30.22 20.52 -2.65
CA PHE A 197 31.12 19.38 -2.60
C PHE A 197 32.58 19.82 -2.62
N SER A 198 33.37 19.28 -1.69
CA SER A 198 34.82 19.48 -1.63
C SER A 198 35.54 18.14 -1.77
N GLU A 199 36.36 18.01 -2.82
CA GLU A 199 37.21 16.82 -3.03
C GLU A 199 38.19 16.61 -1.87
N ILE A 200 38.75 17.69 -1.34
CA ILE A 200 39.65 17.65 -0.18
C ILE A 200 38.92 17.08 1.04
N ALA A 201 37.68 17.53 1.29
CA ALA A 201 36.86 17.01 2.38
C ALA A 201 36.43 15.56 2.15
N PHE A 202 36.21 15.17 0.89
CA PHE A 202 35.87 13.79 0.52
C PHE A 202 37.05 12.82 0.76
N ALA A 203 38.26 13.23 0.38
CA ALA A 203 39.48 12.46 0.63
C ALA A 203 39.78 12.32 2.14
N ASN A 204 39.53 13.38 2.91
CA ASN A 204 39.83 13.44 4.34
C ASN A 204 38.61 13.10 5.22
N LYS A 205 38.12 11.86 5.13
CA LYS A 205 36.87 11.36 5.76
C LYS A 205 36.73 11.58 7.28
N ARG A 206 37.79 11.97 8.00
CA ARG A 206 37.84 12.02 9.47
C ARG A 206 38.16 13.40 10.07
N VAL A 207 38.49 14.40 9.27
CA VAL A 207 38.95 15.72 9.80
C VAL A 207 38.05 16.83 9.25
N VAL A 208 37.67 17.76 10.12
CA VAL A 208 37.06 19.01 9.70
C VAL A 208 38.12 19.81 8.94
N VAL A 209 38.00 19.86 7.62
CA VAL A 209 38.97 20.55 6.79
C VAL A 209 38.72 22.05 6.85
N LYS A 210 39.72 22.82 7.28
CA LYS A 210 39.65 24.30 7.34
C LYS A 210 39.75 24.91 5.94
N ASP A 211 40.64 24.39 5.11
CA ASP A 211 40.77 24.76 3.71
C ASP A 211 40.05 23.74 2.83
N ARG A 212 38.93 24.16 2.23
CA ARG A 212 38.09 23.27 1.41
C ARG A 212 38.53 23.23 -0.06
N GLY A 213 39.50 24.05 -0.45
CA GLY A 213 39.90 24.22 -1.83
C GLY A 213 38.74 24.73 -2.69
N LYS A 214 38.76 24.34 -3.98
CA LYS A 214 37.67 24.62 -4.91
C LYS A 214 36.48 23.71 -4.60
N GLU A 215 35.31 24.31 -4.35
CA GLU A 215 34.06 23.57 -4.16
C GLU A 215 33.22 23.57 -5.44
N LEU A 216 32.52 22.47 -5.66
CA LEU A 216 31.45 22.34 -6.66
C LEU A 216 30.13 22.70 -5.99
N PHE A 217 29.35 23.61 -6.59
CA PHE A 217 28.04 24.01 -6.07
C PHE A 217 26.94 23.49 -6.98
N CYS A 218 25.90 22.88 -6.40
CA CYS A 218 24.75 22.42 -7.15
C CYS A 218 23.45 22.75 -6.43
N LEU A 219 22.42 23.09 -7.20
CA LEU A 219 21.05 23.24 -6.73
C LEU A 219 20.32 21.91 -6.90
N VAL A 220 19.79 21.38 -5.79
CA VAL A 220 18.89 20.22 -5.81
C VAL A 220 17.48 20.73 -5.56
N THR A 221 16.58 20.50 -6.52
CA THR A 221 15.16 20.86 -6.40
C THR A 221 14.47 19.98 -5.35
N SER A 222 13.23 20.32 -5.00
CA SER A 222 12.46 19.53 -4.04
C SER A 222 12.28 18.09 -4.50
N LYS A 223 12.31 17.15 -3.55
CA LYS A 223 12.23 15.71 -3.80
C LYS A 223 11.19 15.03 -2.93
N GLU A 224 10.76 13.86 -3.36
CA GLU A 224 9.82 13.03 -2.58
C GLU A 224 10.51 12.35 -1.40
N SER A 225 11.82 12.16 -1.43
CA SER A 225 12.56 11.50 -0.36
C SER A 225 14.01 11.95 -0.27
N PHE A 226 14.63 11.77 0.90
CA PHE A 226 16.05 12.06 1.08
C PHE A 226 16.96 11.14 0.23
N ALA A 227 16.50 9.92 -0.08
CA ALA A 227 17.21 9.04 -1.00
C ALA A 227 17.27 9.64 -2.41
N ASP A 228 16.24 10.36 -2.84
CA ASP A 228 16.20 11.05 -4.12
C ASP A 228 17.17 12.23 -4.15
N VAL A 229 17.28 12.99 -3.05
CA VAL A 229 18.30 14.04 -2.88
C VAL A 229 19.70 13.45 -3.03
N ALA A 230 20.00 12.34 -2.34
CA ALA A 230 21.29 11.68 -2.44
C ALA A 230 21.59 11.13 -3.85
N ARG A 231 20.57 10.66 -4.57
CA ARG A 231 20.71 10.25 -5.98
C ARG A 231 21.09 11.43 -6.86
N SER A 232 20.44 12.58 -6.69
CA SER A 232 20.79 13.81 -7.42
C SER A 232 22.22 14.25 -7.15
N LEU A 233 22.67 14.25 -5.89
CA LEU A 233 24.05 14.59 -5.54
C LEU A 233 25.06 13.62 -6.18
N ASN A 234 24.75 12.32 -6.20
CA ASN A 234 25.58 11.33 -6.90
C ASN A 234 25.59 11.51 -8.42
N ALA A 235 24.57 12.12 -9.03
CA ALA A 235 24.59 12.44 -10.45
C ALA A 235 25.60 13.56 -10.77
N PHE A 236 25.73 14.56 -9.88
CA PHE A 236 26.77 15.59 -10.00
C PHE A 236 28.18 15.03 -9.74
N VAL A 237 28.32 14.16 -8.73
CA VAL A 237 29.61 13.54 -8.38
C VAL A 237 29.42 12.04 -8.17
N PRO A 238 29.65 11.23 -9.22
CA PRO A 238 29.45 9.78 -9.17
C PRO A 238 30.21 9.11 -8.02
N ASN A 239 29.53 8.20 -7.33
CA ASN A 239 30.08 7.43 -6.20
C ASN A 239 30.54 8.25 -4.98
N SER A 240 30.16 9.53 -4.90
CA SER A 240 30.47 10.36 -3.72
C SER A 240 29.71 9.90 -2.48
N ILE A 241 28.47 9.44 -2.64
CA ILE A 241 27.60 8.97 -1.55
C ILE A 241 27.37 7.45 -1.68
N PRO A 242 27.59 6.66 -0.62
CA PRO A 242 27.33 5.22 -0.65
C PRO A 242 25.85 4.91 -0.83
N GLN A 243 25.51 3.71 -1.31
CA GLN A 243 24.11 3.28 -1.49
C GLN A 243 23.25 3.40 -0.22
N ASN A 244 23.88 3.24 0.95
CA ASN A 244 23.21 3.46 2.23
C ASN A 244 23.34 4.92 2.68
N VAL A 245 22.29 5.70 2.42
CA VAL A 245 22.19 7.13 2.74
C VAL A 245 21.72 7.41 4.18
N ALA A 246 21.54 6.35 5.00
CA ALA A 246 20.88 6.46 6.29
C ALA A 246 21.58 7.42 7.25
N SER A 247 22.87 7.74 7.07
CA SER A 247 23.58 8.68 7.94
C SER A 247 23.48 10.14 7.50
N MET A 248 23.08 10.43 6.25
CA MET A 248 23.15 11.79 5.70
C MET A 248 22.07 12.74 6.22
N HIS A 249 20.94 12.23 6.73
CA HIS A 249 19.94 13.06 7.41
C HIS A 249 20.52 13.85 8.60
N LYS A 250 21.65 13.40 9.16
CA LYS A 250 22.40 14.13 10.20
C LYS A 250 22.90 15.50 9.74
N LEU A 251 23.06 15.71 8.44
CA LEU A 251 23.33 17.03 7.87
C LEU A 251 22.12 17.95 8.01
N VAL A 252 20.93 17.43 7.69
CA VAL A 252 19.66 18.16 7.77
C VAL A 252 19.34 18.54 9.21
N ASN A 253 19.60 17.63 10.15
CA ASN A 253 19.41 17.90 11.58
C ASN A 253 20.50 18.80 12.20
N GLY A 254 21.52 19.21 11.44
CA GLY A 254 22.65 19.98 11.96
C GLY A 254 23.59 19.20 12.90
N GLU A 255 23.36 17.92 13.13
CA GLU A 255 24.24 17.03 13.91
C GLU A 255 25.64 16.92 13.28
N ARG A 256 25.74 17.12 11.97
CA ARG A 256 27.00 17.15 11.21
C ARG A 256 27.01 18.32 10.25
N LYS A 257 28.17 19.00 10.16
CA LYS A 257 28.39 20.10 9.21
C LYS A 257 28.68 19.62 7.78
N GLN A 258 29.18 18.39 7.64
CA GLN A 258 29.51 17.78 6.35
C GLN A 258 29.47 16.25 6.42
N MET A 259 29.27 15.60 5.27
CA MET A 259 29.36 14.16 5.12
C MET A 259 29.71 13.81 3.67
N TYR A 260 30.66 12.89 3.48
CA TYR A 260 31.07 12.42 2.15
C TYR A 260 31.48 13.56 1.19
N GLY A 261 32.18 14.58 1.71
CA GLY A 261 32.55 15.78 0.94
C GLY A 261 31.43 16.80 0.75
N TRP A 262 30.18 16.41 1.00
CA TRP A 262 29.00 17.26 0.86
C TRP A 262 28.65 18.06 2.12
N ARG A 263 28.15 19.28 1.93
CA ARG A 263 27.50 20.11 2.95
C ARG A 263 26.33 20.87 2.37
N ILE A 264 25.38 21.21 3.22
CA ILE A 264 24.26 22.10 2.88
C ILE A 264 24.77 23.54 3.02
N VAL A 265 24.61 24.33 1.96
CA VAL A 265 24.94 25.76 1.94
C VAL A 265 23.71 26.57 2.32
N ASN A 266 22.58 26.27 1.69
CA ASN A 266 21.32 26.95 1.94
C ASN A 266 20.13 26.02 1.65
N THR A 267 19.00 26.27 2.29
CA THR A 267 17.71 25.63 2.01
C THR A 267 16.74 26.72 1.57
N LEU A 268 16.06 26.50 0.45
CA LEU A 268 15.24 27.49 -0.23
C LEU A 268 13.80 27.00 -0.28
N ILE A 269 12.87 27.71 0.36
CA ILE A 269 11.44 27.42 0.14
C ILE A 269 11.06 27.79 -1.30
N ARG A 270 9.97 27.21 -1.80
CA ARG A 270 9.53 27.38 -3.19
C ARG A 270 9.39 28.85 -3.63
N SER A 271 8.94 29.73 -2.73
CA SER A 271 8.80 31.17 -2.99
C SER A 271 10.13 31.92 -3.02
N GLU A 272 11.17 31.39 -2.39
CA GLU A 272 12.47 32.05 -2.21
C GLU A 272 13.54 31.58 -3.21
N VAL A 273 13.25 30.57 -4.03
CA VAL A 273 14.27 29.96 -4.92
C VAL A 273 15.00 31.01 -5.76
N ARG A 274 14.27 31.97 -6.34
CA ARG A 274 14.86 33.02 -7.18
C ARG A 274 15.77 33.96 -6.39
N GLU A 275 15.30 34.45 -5.26
CA GLU A 275 16.04 35.38 -4.40
C GLU A 275 17.26 34.68 -3.78
N GLY A 276 17.09 33.46 -3.30
CA GLY A 276 18.17 32.65 -2.73
C GLY A 276 19.28 32.31 -3.73
N ILE A 277 18.96 32.09 -5.00
CA ILE A 277 19.97 31.92 -6.07
C ILE A 277 20.71 33.24 -6.31
N GLN A 278 19.99 34.37 -6.36
CA GLN A 278 20.60 35.68 -6.55
C GLN A 278 21.54 36.05 -5.39
N ASP A 279 21.11 35.78 -4.16
CA ASP A 279 21.91 35.97 -2.95
C ASP A 279 23.15 35.08 -2.96
N PHE A 280 23.00 33.83 -3.40
CA PHE A 280 24.14 32.92 -3.56
C PHE A 280 25.18 33.50 -4.53
N TYR A 281 24.78 33.99 -5.70
CA TYR A 281 25.71 34.61 -6.65
C TYR A 281 26.33 35.91 -6.14
N THR A 282 25.58 36.70 -5.38
CA THR A 282 26.08 37.93 -4.76
C THR A 282 27.21 37.61 -3.77
N GLN A 283 27.06 36.55 -2.99
CA GLN A 283 28.06 36.11 -2.02
C GLN A 283 29.22 35.32 -2.66
N ASN A 284 29.00 34.72 -3.84
CA ASN A 284 29.94 33.81 -4.49
C ASN A 284 30.13 34.16 -5.97
N ALA A 285 30.50 35.42 -6.26
CA ALA A 285 30.52 36.00 -7.61
C ALA A 285 31.34 35.24 -8.67
N ASN A 286 32.32 34.44 -8.25
CA ASN A 286 33.20 33.66 -9.13
C ASN A 286 32.88 32.16 -9.15
N THR A 287 31.71 31.76 -8.65
CA THR A 287 31.30 30.34 -8.61
C THR A 287 30.20 30.07 -9.62
N ASN A 288 30.21 28.87 -10.17
CA ASN A 288 29.14 28.39 -11.03
C ASN A 288 28.21 27.47 -10.21
N LEU A 289 26.91 27.74 -10.22
CA LEU A 289 25.90 26.89 -9.60
C LEU A 289 25.32 25.96 -10.67
N LEU A 290 25.52 24.65 -10.51
CA LEU A 290 24.98 23.65 -11.43
C LEU A 290 23.52 23.34 -11.12
N PHE A 291 22.71 23.14 -12.16
CA PHE A 291 21.30 22.78 -12.05
C PHE A 291 21.10 21.31 -12.41
N GLU A 292 20.07 20.67 -11.85
CA GLU A 292 19.77 19.25 -12.18
C GLU A 292 19.36 19.10 -13.64
N GLU A 293 18.72 20.13 -14.19
CA GLU A 293 18.31 20.22 -15.58
C GLU A 293 19.51 20.15 -16.54
N ASP A 294 20.67 20.66 -16.13
CA ASP A 294 21.90 20.61 -16.92
C ASP A 294 22.45 19.18 -17.06
N LEU A 295 22.10 18.28 -16.13
CA LEU A 295 22.50 16.87 -16.19
C LEU A 295 21.62 16.06 -17.15
N LEU A 296 20.34 16.42 -17.27
CA LEU A 296 19.36 15.68 -18.09
C LEU A 296 19.56 15.89 -19.60
N VAL A 297 20.26 16.93 -20.02
CA VAL A 297 20.54 17.19 -21.44
C VAL A 297 21.54 16.19 -22.04
N ASN A 298 22.35 15.52 -21.20
CA ASN A 298 23.40 14.61 -21.67
C ASN A 298 22.98 13.13 -21.76
N GLU A 299 21.79 12.74 -21.26
CA GLU A 299 21.32 11.34 -21.29
C GLU A 299 20.35 11.03 -22.45
N GLY A 300 20.12 11.97 -23.38
CA GLY A 300 19.07 11.87 -24.40
C GLY A 300 19.44 12.21 -25.86
N PHE A 301 20.72 12.42 -26.18
CA PHE A 301 21.19 12.61 -27.56
C PHE A 301 22.49 11.81 -27.83
N GLU A 302 22.38 10.48 -27.81
CA GLU A 302 23.14 9.55 -28.67
C GLU A 302 22.19 8.45 -29.16
#